data_AF-A0A961B5L1-F1
#
_entry.id   AF-A0A961B5L1-F1
#
_cell.length_a   1.000
_cell.length_b   1.000
_cell.length_c   1.000
_cell.angle_alpha   90.00
_cell.angle_beta   90.00
_cell.angle_gamma   90.00
#
_symmetry.space_group_name_H-M   'P 1'
#
loop_
_entity.id
_entity.type
_entity.pdbx_description
1 polymer ?
#
loop_
_entity_poly.entity_id
_entity_poly.type
_entity_poly.pdbx_seq_one_letter_code
_entity_poly.pdbx_strand_id
1 'polypeptide(L)'
;AAIDDLAAAGIYGVSGATRTSECLAHSIGVRFRGVSGGVAAPFRWGWRDTMLAFFAMGGCAFAFVKDARLQRLRPWFSLACFLGLGLWLGDLLALSLLAGWAESGTPWRQTPGLVLMAAAAFLVPWATRQPVYCQHLCPHGHAQRWLMKLTPARWMARFDDRAKPWPRFIPFWLLFLALAGVLLRLPLDLAGFEPFDAYLIRSAGAATLAVAAAGLLLSAFVPMGYCKYGCPTGLLLDFARRRTRDRLGRRDLAALGMLAAAFCLHRFHDSIHAWMVSP
;
A
#
# COMPACT_ATOMS: atom_id res chain seq x y z
N ALA A 1 26.20 1.50 -18.93
CA ALA A 1 27.44 0.70 -18.96
C ALA A 1 27.93 0.52 -17.52
N ALA A 2 28.52 -0.61 -17.19
CA ALA A 2 29.10 -0.82 -15.87
C ALA A 2 30.31 0.09 -15.66
N ILE A 3 30.44 0.69 -14.48
CA ILE A 3 31.70 1.34 -14.09
C ILE A 3 32.61 0.22 -13.56
N ASP A 4 33.31 -0.45 -14.47
CA ASP A 4 34.25 -1.51 -14.13
C ASP A 4 35.64 -0.93 -13.78
N ASP A 5 35.90 0.32 -14.19
CA ASP A 5 37.11 1.09 -13.85
C ASP A 5 36.72 2.49 -13.32
N LEU A 6 36.98 2.69 -12.03
CA LEU A 6 36.67 3.92 -11.29
C LEU A 6 37.55 5.09 -11.71
N ALA A 7 38.83 4.82 -12.02
CA ALA A 7 39.77 5.84 -12.45
C ALA A 7 39.43 6.32 -13.85
N ALA A 8 39.04 5.40 -14.75
CA ALA A 8 38.59 5.75 -16.10
C ALA A 8 37.28 6.56 -16.10
N ALA A 9 36.42 6.38 -15.08
CA ALA A 9 35.19 7.14 -14.90
C ALA A 9 35.38 8.48 -14.16
N GLY A 10 36.61 8.85 -13.78
CA GLY A 10 36.91 10.07 -13.03
C GLY A 10 36.40 10.07 -11.59
N ILE A 11 36.13 8.89 -11.02
CA ILE A 11 35.63 8.71 -9.66
C ILE A 11 36.81 8.33 -8.76
N TYR A 12 37.24 9.27 -7.93
CA TYR A 12 38.37 9.07 -7.01
C TYR A 12 37.88 8.70 -5.61
N GLY A 13 38.60 7.80 -4.95
CA GLY A 13 38.37 7.46 -3.55
C GLY A 13 38.84 8.57 -2.61
N VAL A 14 38.17 8.73 -1.47
CA VAL A 14 38.60 9.65 -0.41
C VAL A 14 39.62 8.94 0.49
N SER A 15 40.76 9.60 0.76
CA SER A 15 41.79 9.06 1.67
C SER A 15 41.21 8.77 3.06
N GLY A 16 41.46 7.57 3.59
CA GLY A 16 40.88 7.08 4.84
C GLY A 16 39.49 6.45 4.71
N ALA A 17 38.83 6.56 3.55
CA ALA A 17 37.52 5.97 3.26
C ALA A 17 37.50 5.22 1.91
N THR A 18 38.65 4.70 1.48
CA THR A 18 38.84 4.04 0.17
C THR A 18 37.86 2.89 -0.04
N ARG A 19 37.73 1.98 0.95
CA ARG A 19 36.81 0.84 0.87
C ARG A 19 35.34 1.26 0.76
N THR A 20 34.94 2.32 1.47
CA THR A 20 33.57 2.86 1.41
C THR A 20 33.29 3.49 0.06
N SER A 21 34.27 4.20 -0.51
CA SER A 21 34.18 4.84 -1.83
C SER A 21 34.05 3.80 -2.94
N GLU A 22 34.87 2.74 -2.89
CA GLU A 22 34.79 1.60 -3.81
C GLU A 22 33.43 0.90 -3.73
N CYS A 23 32.94 0.61 -2.51
CA CYS A 23 31.63 -0.01 -2.30
C CYS A 23 30.47 0.84 -2.84
N LEU A 24 30.51 2.16 -2.61
CA LEU A 24 29.51 3.10 -3.13
C LEU A 24 29.50 3.11 -4.66
N ALA A 25 30.68 3.25 -5.27
CA ALA A 25 30.77 3.34 -6.72
C ALA A 25 30.40 2.03 -7.41
N HIS A 26 30.78 0.89 -6.82
CA HIS A 26 30.30 -0.44 -7.25
C HIS A 26 28.77 -0.57 -7.11
N SER A 27 28.19 -0.14 -5.98
CA SER A 27 26.74 -0.19 -5.74
C SER A 27 25.96 0.69 -6.71
N ILE A 28 26.48 1.87 -7.03
CA ILE A 28 25.96 2.78 -8.06
C ILE A 28 26.02 2.08 -9.42
N GLY A 29 27.18 1.53 -9.82
CA GLY A 29 27.33 0.81 -11.08
C GLY A 29 26.34 -0.33 -11.25
N VAL A 30 26.15 -1.17 -10.23
CA VAL A 30 25.18 -2.28 -10.24
C VAL A 30 23.73 -1.77 -10.34
N ARG A 31 23.37 -0.69 -9.62
CA ARG A 31 22.02 -0.09 -9.72
C ARG A 31 21.76 0.55 -11.08
N PHE A 32 22.74 1.26 -11.63
CA PHE A 32 22.64 1.92 -12.93
C PHE A 32 22.68 0.94 -14.11
N ARG A 33 23.21 -0.29 -13.96
CA ARG A 33 23.05 -1.35 -14.98
C ARG A 33 21.57 -1.66 -15.26
N GLY A 34 20.67 -1.43 -14.30
CA GLY A 34 19.22 -1.57 -14.50
C GLY A 34 18.54 -0.34 -15.11
N VAL A 35 19.21 0.82 -15.14
CA VAL A 35 18.65 2.12 -15.57
C VAL A 35 19.21 2.58 -16.92
N SER A 36 20.45 2.21 -17.25
CA SER A 36 21.19 2.76 -18.40
C SER A 36 20.89 2.10 -19.76
N GLY A 37 19.64 1.72 -19.98
CA GLY A 37 19.12 1.41 -21.29
C GLY A 37 17.63 1.23 -21.21
N GLY A 38 16.87 1.97 -22.03
CA GLY A 38 15.44 1.72 -22.31
C GLY A 38 15.17 0.37 -22.96
N VAL A 39 16.02 -0.63 -22.73
CA VAL A 39 15.77 -2.03 -23.01
C VAL A 39 14.72 -2.45 -22.01
N ALA A 40 13.47 -2.48 -22.44
CA ALA A 40 12.36 -2.99 -21.65
C ALA A 40 12.79 -4.33 -21.05
N ALA A 41 12.93 -4.38 -19.71
CA ALA A 41 13.36 -5.57 -19.02
C ALA A 41 12.51 -6.77 -19.49
N PRO A 42 13.10 -7.96 -19.71
CA PRO A 42 12.32 -9.12 -20.12
C PRO A 42 11.27 -9.42 -19.04
N PHE A 43 10.11 -9.93 -19.48
CA PHE A 43 9.10 -10.41 -18.55
C PHE A 43 9.67 -11.56 -17.72
N ARG A 44 9.62 -11.45 -16.39
CA ARG A 44 10.11 -12.47 -15.48
C ARG A 44 8.97 -12.91 -14.57
N TRP A 45 8.62 -14.20 -14.63
CA TRP A 45 7.72 -14.82 -13.68
C TRP A 45 8.53 -15.63 -12.68
N GLY A 46 8.55 -15.18 -11.43
CA GLY A 46 9.25 -15.84 -10.33
C GLY A 46 8.32 -16.66 -9.44
N TRP A 47 8.91 -17.40 -8.49
CA TRP A 47 8.15 -18.16 -7.49
C TRP A 47 7.26 -17.25 -6.62
N ARG A 48 7.71 -16.01 -6.35
CA ARG A 48 6.93 -15.00 -5.62
C ARG A 48 5.66 -14.63 -6.37
N ASP A 49 5.74 -14.47 -7.69
CA ASP A 49 4.57 -14.15 -8.52
C ASP A 49 3.55 -15.29 -8.49
N THR A 50 4.02 -16.54 -8.55
CA THR A 50 3.16 -17.72 -8.37
C THR A 50 2.46 -17.73 -7.01
N MET A 51 3.17 -17.39 -5.93
CA MET A 51 2.59 -17.31 -4.58
C MET A 51 1.54 -16.20 -4.48
N LEU A 52 1.83 -15.00 -5.02
CA LEU A 52 0.89 -13.88 -5.04
C LEU A 52 -0.36 -14.21 -5.85
N ALA A 53 -0.18 -14.83 -7.03
CA ALA A 53 -1.30 -15.33 -7.83
C ALA A 53 -2.13 -16.37 -7.08
N PHE A 54 -1.48 -17.31 -6.37
CA PHE A 54 -2.16 -18.29 -5.54
C PHE A 54 -3.01 -17.65 -4.44
N PHE A 55 -2.47 -16.68 -3.70
CA PHE A 55 -3.24 -15.96 -2.68
C PHE A 55 -4.38 -15.13 -3.27
N ALA A 56 -4.16 -14.47 -4.41
CA ALA A 56 -5.21 -13.72 -5.12
C ALA A 56 -6.35 -14.63 -5.58
N MET A 57 -6.03 -15.78 -6.18
CA MET A 57 -7.00 -16.80 -6.57
C MET A 57 -7.73 -17.37 -5.35
N GLY A 58 -7.01 -17.70 -4.27
CA GLY A 58 -7.59 -18.17 -3.01
C GLY A 58 -8.58 -17.16 -2.43
N GLY A 59 -8.21 -15.87 -2.39
CA GLY A 59 -9.11 -14.82 -1.92
C GLY A 59 -10.37 -14.68 -2.76
N CYS A 60 -10.25 -14.78 -4.09
CA CYS A 60 -11.40 -14.80 -4.98
C CYS A 60 -12.27 -16.04 -4.74
N ALA A 61 -11.67 -17.23 -4.60
CA ALA A 61 -12.38 -18.47 -4.31
C ALA A 61 -13.19 -18.33 -3.01
N PHE A 62 -12.58 -17.82 -1.93
CA PHE A 62 -13.30 -17.59 -0.66
C PHE A 62 -14.36 -16.49 -0.73
N ALA A 63 -14.25 -15.55 -1.68
CA ALA A 63 -15.25 -14.50 -1.88
C ALA A 63 -16.48 -15.00 -2.66
N PHE A 64 -16.30 -15.89 -3.65
CA PHE A 64 -17.38 -16.30 -4.56
C PHE A 64 -17.91 -17.71 -4.31
N VAL A 65 -17.07 -18.66 -3.88
CA VAL A 65 -17.46 -20.05 -3.67
C VAL A 65 -18.01 -20.22 -2.26
N LYS A 66 -19.31 -20.46 -2.15
CA LYS A 66 -20.03 -20.61 -0.87
C LYS A 66 -20.12 -22.06 -0.37
N ASP A 67 -19.36 -22.98 -0.94
CA ASP A 67 -19.30 -24.37 -0.48
C ASP A 67 -18.83 -24.46 0.99
N ALA A 68 -19.58 -25.18 1.81
CA ALA A 68 -19.29 -25.39 3.22
C ALA A 68 -17.93 -26.06 3.46
N ARG A 69 -17.49 -26.96 2.57
CA ARG A 69 -16.18 -27.62 2.69
C ARG A 69 -15.05 -26.62 2.54
N LEU A 70 -15.11 -25.78 1.51
CA LEU A 70 -14.13 -24.72 1.31
C LEU A 70 -14.18 -23.69 2.44
N GLN A 71 -15.37 -23.22 2.83
CA GLN A 71 -15.51 -22.19 3.86
C GLN A 71 -15.02 -22.64 5.25
N ARG A 72 -14.96 -23.95 5.53
CA ARG A 72 -14.32 -24.51 6.73
C ARG A 72 -12.80 -24.27 6.76
N LEU A 73 -12.15 -24.14 5.60
CA LEU A 73 -10.73 -23.86 5.46
C LEU A 73 -10.38 -22.36 5.58
N ARG A 74 -11.39 -21.48 5.69
CA ARG A 74 -11.20 -20.03 5.80
C ARG A 74 -10.26 -19.59 6.94
N PRO A 75 -10.31 -20.12 8.18
CA PRO A 75 -9.35 -19.75 9.22
C PRO A 75 -7.91 -20.14 8.85
N TRP A 76 -7.71 -21.29 8.21
CA TRP A 76 -6.39 -21.72 7.74
C TRP A 76 -5.87 -20.83 6.62
N PHE A 77 -6.73 -20.44 5.67
CA PHE A 77 -6.36 -19.47 4.64
C PHE A 77 -6.04 -18.08 5.21
N SER A 78 -6.81 -17.64 6.20
CA SER A 78 -6.54 -16.39 6.95
C SER A 78 -5.17 -16.44 7.64
N LEU A 79 -4.82 -17.57 8.24
CA LEU A 79 -3.51 -17.81 8.82
C LEU A 79 -2.40 -17.81 7.77
N ALA A 80 -2.62 -18.49 6.65
CA ALA A 80 -1.69 -18.51 5.53
C ALA A 80 -1.46 -17.11 4.92
N CYS A 81 -2.49 -16.27 4.83
CA CYS A 81 -2.34 -14.89 4.39
C CYS A 81 -1.51 -14.08 5.39
N PHE A 82 -1.78 -14.20 6.69
CA PHE A 82 -1.05 -13.46 7.71
C PHE A 82 0.44 -13.84 7.75
N LEU A 83 0.75 -15.14 7.78
CA LEU A 83 2.12 -15.63 7.82
C LEU A 83 2.82 -15.51 6.46
N GLY A 84 2.14 -15.90 5.39
CA GLY A 84 2.68 -15.94 4.04
C GLY A 84 2.78 -14.56 3.39
N LEU A 85 1.64 -13.89 3.13
CA LEU A 85 1.66 -12.56 2.51
C LEU A 85 2.28 -11.51 3.42
N GLY A 86 1.94 -11.53 4.71
CA GLY A 86 2.41 -10.55 5.68
C GLY A 86 3.87 -10.74 6.05
N LEU A 87 4.17 -11.79 6.81
CA LEU A 87 5.49 -11.95 7.45
C LEU A 87 6.57 -12.53 6.54
N TRP A 88 6.21 -13.36 5.56
CA TRP A 88 7.18 -14.07 4.72
C TRP A 88 7.47 -13.36 3.40
N LEU A 89 6.43 -13.01 2.63
CA LEU A 89 6.57 -12.29 1.36
C LEU A 89 6.82 -10.79 1.60
N GLY A 90 6.03 -10.16 2.48
CA GLY A 90 6.09 -8.71 2.72
C GLY A 90 5.51 -7.86 1.57
N ASP A 91 4.88 -8.49 0.58
CA ASP A 91 4.31 -7.84 -0.61
C ASP A 91 2.85 -7.46 -0.34
N LEU A 92 2.64 -6.38 0.44
CA LEU A 92 1.31 -5.82 0.70
C LEU A 92 0.97 -4.68 -0.27
N LEU A 93 -0.32 -4.55 -0.62
CA LEU A 93 -0.82 -3.34 -1.27
C LEU A 93 -0.93 -2.22 -0.22
N ALA A 94 0.04 -1.31 -0.28
CA ALA A 94 0.12 -0.10 0.51
C ALA A 94 0.03 1.15 -0.38
N LEU A 95 -0.33 2.29 0.22
CA LEU A 95 -0.42 3.55 -0.50
C LEU A 95 0.95 4.02 -1.01
N SER A 96 2.03 3.75 -0.27
CA SER A 96 3.41 4.01 -0.67
C SER A 96 3.80 3.26 -1.96
N LEU A 97 3.38 1.99 -2.08
CA LEU A 97 3.59 1.19 -3.29
C LEU A 97 2.86 1.82 -4.50
N LEU A 98 1.58 2.17 -4.32
CA LEU A 98 0.78 2.76 -5.39
C LEU A 98 1.29 4.15 -5.80
N ALA A 99 1.74 4.94 -4.84
CA ALA A 99 2.40 6.23 -5.08
C ALA A 99 3.70 6.05 -5.89
N GLY A 100 4.56 5.12 -5.48
CA GLY A 100 5.78 4.79 -6.22
C GLY A 100 5.50 4.34 -7.66
N TRP A 101 4.44 3.55 -7.89
CA TRP A 101 4.01 3.17 -9.24
C TRP A 101 3.42 4.33 -10.04
N ALA A 102 2.77 5.29 -9.39
CA ALA A 102 2.29 6.50 -10.06
C ALA A 102 3.45 7.40 -10.52
N GLU A 103 4.55 7.46 -9.77
CA GLU A 103 5.73 8.27 -10.11
C GLU A 103 6.65 7.59 -11.14
N SER A 104 6.89 6.28 -10.99
CA SER A 104 7.89 5.54 -11.78
C SER A 104 7.30 4.63 -12.86
N GLY A 105 5.96 4.52 -12.92
CA GLY A 105 5.26 3.56 -13.77
C GLY A 105 5.06 2.20 -13.08
N THR A 106 4.10 1.42 -13.57
CA THR A 106 3.80 0.10 -13.02
C THR A 106 4.84 -0.93 -13.48
N PRO A 107 5.49 -1.69 -12.58
CA PRO A 107 6.54 -2.66 -12.94
C PRO A 107 5.98 -4.02 -13.39
N TRP A 108 5.01 -4.02 -14.31
CA TRP A 108 4.31 -5.22 -14.83
C TRP A 108 5.20 -6.33 -15.39
N ARG A 109 6.44 -6.02 -15.78
CA ARG A 109 7.42 -7.01 -16.25
C ARG A 109 8.32 -7.57 -15.14
N GLN A 110 8.56 -6.79 -14.09
CA GLN A 110 9.44 -7.18 -12.99
C GLN A 110 8.69 -7.86 -11.83
N THR A 111 7.46 -7.44 -11.55
CA THR A 111 6.62 -7.98 -10.46
C THR A 111 5.19 -8.29 -10.94
N PRO A 112 5.03 -9.14 -11.96
CA PRO A 112 3.73 -9.41 -12.57
C PRO A 112 2.70 -9.96 -11.57
N GLY A 113 3.10 -10.73 -10.56
CA GLY A 113 2.20 -11.26 -9.53
C GLY A 113 1.67 -10.19 -8.59
N LEU A 114 2.49 -9.19 -8.24
CA LEU A 114 2.05 -8.06 -7.41
C LEU A 114 1.10 -7.16 -8.20
N VAL A 115 1.39 -6.93 -9.48
CA VAL A 115 0.48 -6.21 -10.39
C VAL A 115 -0.84 -6.97 -10.58
N LEU A 116 -0.80 -8.31 -10.71
CA LEU A 116 -1.99 -9.14 -10.77
C LEU A 116 -2.82 -9.03 -9.48
N MET A 117 -2.18 -9.07 -8.31
CA MET A 117 -2.87 -8.91 -7.03
C MET A 117 -3.48 -7.51 -6.88
N ALA A 118 -2.77 -6.45 -7.29
CA ALA A 118 -3.29 -5.09 -7.34
C ALA A 118 -4.50 -5.01 -8.28
N ALA A 119 -4.39 -5.56 -9.49
CA ALA A 119 -5.49 -5.62 -10.44
C ALA A 119 -6.70 -6.35 -9.85
N ALA A 120 -6.51 -7.50 -9.19
CA ALA A 120 -7.58 -8.20 -8.50
C ALA A 120 -8.22 -7.36 -7.38
N ALA A 121 -7.41 -6.60 -6.63
CA ALA A 121 -7.88 -5.72 -5.56
C ALA A 121 -8.75 -4.56 -6.07
N PHE A 122 -8.54 -4.06 -7.29
CA PHE A 122 -9.35 -2.98 -7.87
C PHE A 122 -10.49 -3.48 -8.77
N LEU A 123 -10.19 -4.40 -9.69
CA LEU A 123 -11.13 -4.87 -10.71
C LEU A 123 -12.23 -5.76 -10.13
N VAL A 124 -11.91 -6.63 -9.15
CA VAL A 124 -12.92 -7.53 -8.57
C VAL A 124 -13.98 -6.76 -7.79
N PRO A 125 -13.64 -5.82 -6.87
CA PRO A 125 -14.65 -5.01 -6.21
C PRO A 125 -15.42 -4.12 -7.18
N TRP A 126 -14.78 -3.59 -8.23
CA TRP A 126 -15.44 -2.80 -9.25
C TRP A 126 -16.51 -3.61 -10.01
N ALA A 127 -16.17 -4.84 -10.43
CA ALA A 127 -17.09 -5.71 -11.17
C ALA A 127 -18.18 -6.34 -10.28
N THR A 128 -17.82 -6.79 -9.08
CA THR A 128 -18.66 -7.70 -8.26
C THR A 128 -19.11 -7.12 -6.91
N ARG A 129 -18.60 -5.95 -6.53
CA ARG A 129 -18.77 -5.34 -5.20
C ARG A 129 -18.22 -6.18 -4.04
N GLN A 130 -17.36 -7.17 -4.30
CA GLN A 130 -16.67 -7.93 -3.25
C GLN A 130 -15.29 -7.34 -2.99
N PRO A 131 -15.00 -6.78 -1.79
CA PRO A 131 -13.70 -6.23 -1.45
C PRO A 131 -12.68 -7.34 -1.12
N VAL A 132 -12.25 -8.08 -2.15
CA VAL A 132 -11.44 -9.31 -1.99
C VAL A 132 -10.16 -9.05 -1.18
N TYR A 133 -9.42 -7.99 -1.49
CA TYR A 133 -8.16 -7.70 -0.79
C TYR A 133 -8.38 -7.45 0.71
N CYS A 134 -9.17 -6.43 1.06
CA CYS A 134 -9.41 -6.06 2.46
C CYS A 134 -10.10 -7.19 3.26
N GLN A 135 -10.97 -7.96 2.62
CA GLN A 135 -11.77 -8.98 3.32
C GLN A 135 -11.06 -10.34 3.41
N HIS A 136 -10.24 -10.73 2.43
CA HIS A 136 -9.69 -12.09 2.34
C HIS A 136 -8.17 -12.15 2.31
N LEU A 137 -7.46 -11.14 1.80
CA LEU A 137 -5.99 -11.20 1.69
C LEU A 137 -5.27 -10.41 2.80
N CYS A 138 -5.75 -9.21 3.12
CA CYS A 138 -5.03 -8.26 3.96
C CYS A 138 -4.65 -8.86 5.34
N PRO A 139 -3.34 -9.04 5.63
CA PRO A 139 -2.83 -9.55 6.90
C PRO A 139 -3.31 -8.71 8.10
N HIS A 140 -3.30 -7.38 7.97
CA HIS A 140 -3.74 -6.49 9.04
C HIS A 140 -5.23 -6.61 9.35
N GLY A 141 -6.07 -6.80 8.34
CA GLY A 141 -7.50 -7.08 8.54
C GLY A 141 -7.76 -8.44 9.20
N HIS A 142 -6.91 -9.44 8.95
CA HIS A 142 -6.97 -10.73 9.66
C HIS A 142 -6.55 -10.57 11.14
N ALA A 143 -5.46 -9.83 11.40
CA ALA A 143 -4.98 -9.54 12.74
C ALA A 143 -6.05 -8.87 13.61
N GLN A 144 -6.72 -7.85 13.07
CA GLN A 144 -7.83 -7.17 13.76
C GLN A 144 -8.99 -8.12 14.06
N ARG A 145 -9.37 -8.99 13.13
CA ARG A 145 -10.46 -9.97 13.34
C ARG A 145 -10.12 -10.97 14.42
N TRP A 146 -8.89 -11.43 14.51
CA TRP A 146 -8.46 -12.32 15.57
C TRP A 146 -8.43 -11.61 16.92
N LEU A 147 -7.87 -10.39 16.97
CA LEU A 147 -7.85 -9.58 18.18
C LEU A 147 -9.26 -9.32 18.73
N MET A 148 -10.22 -9.05 17.84
CA MET A 148 -11.63 -8.89 18.20
C MET A 148 -12.25 -10.16 18.80
N LYS A 149 -11.85 -11.36 18.33
CA LYS A 149 -12.35 -12.61 18.91
C LYS A 149 -11.78 -12.88 20.30
N LEU A 150 -10.60 -12.34 20.59
CA LEU A 150 -9.93 -12.47 21.89
C LEU A 150 -10.41 -11.41 22.89
N THR A 151 -10.92 -10.27 22.41
CA THR A 151 -11.32 -9.16 23.29
C THR A 151 -12.78 -9.34 23.77
N PRO A 152 -13.06 -9.21 25.08
CA PRO A 152 -14.42 -9.35 25.60
C PRO A 152 -15.38 -8.31 24.99
N ALA A 153 -16.59 -8.74 24.63
CA ALA A 153 -17.60 -7.86 24.02
C ALA A 153 -17.94 -6.61 24.86
N ARG A 154 -17.82 -6.69 26.19
CA ARG A 154 -18.02 -5.56 27.11
C ARG A 154 -17.02 -4.41 26.94
N TRP A 155 -15.84 -4.68 26.39
CA TRP A 155 -14.81 -3.67 26.13
C TRP A 155 -14.96 -3.04 24.74
N MET A 156 -15.81 -3.62 23.89
CA MET A 156 -16.04 -3.13 22.54
C MET A 156 -17.07 -2.00 22.53
N ALA A 157 -16.61 -0.78 22.28
CA ALA A 157 -17.46 0.36 22.01
C ALA A 157 -18.10 0.21 20.61
N ARG A 158 -19.43 0.14 20.57
CA ARG A 158 -20.19 0.25 19.32
C ARG A 158 -20.44 1.73 19.05
N PHE A 159 -19.60 2.32 18.22
CA PHE A 159 -19.82 3.68 17.72
C PHE A 159 -21.03 3.70 16.78
N ASP A 160 -22.03 4.51 17.11
CA ASP A 160 -23.07 4.86 16.14
C ASP A 160 -22.46 5.79 15.09
N ASP A 161 -22.21 5.17 13.95
CA ASP A 161 -21.74 5.76 12.71
C ASP A 161 -22.55 6.97 12.21
N ARG A 162 -23.80 7.10 12.64
CA ARG A 162 -24.68 8.24 12.28
C ARG A 162 -24.51 9.43 13.22
N ALA A 163 -24.16 9.19 14.48
CA ALA A 163 -24.10 10.23 15.51
C ALA A 163 -22.80 11.05 15.44
N LYS A 164 -21.67 10.46 15.05
CA LYS A 164 -20.36 11.14 14.98
C LYS A 164 -19.63 10.80 13.68
N PRO A 165 -19.82 11.56 12.59
CA PRO A 165 -19.19 11.25 11.30
C PRO A 165 -17.70 11.59 11.24
N TRP A 166 -17.18 12.37 12.19
CA TRP A 166 -15.79 12.87 12.19
C TRP A 166 -14.71 11.80 11.98
N PRO A 167 -14.74 10.63 12.64
CA PRO A 167 -13.70 9.61 12.45
C PRO A 167 -13.64 9.06 11.02
N ARG A 168 -14.72 9.19 10.24
CA ARG A 168 -14.76 8.77 8.83
C ARG A 168 -14.03 9.75 7.92
N PHE A 169 -13.70 10.95 8.38
CA PHE A 169 -12.94 11.92 7.60
C PHE A 169 -11.43 11.66 7.66
N ILE A 170 -10.93 10.95 8.68
CA ILE A 170 -9.50 10.67 8.85
C ILE A 170 -8.91 9.95 7.63
N PRO A 171 -9.51 8.87 7.08
CA PRO A 171 -8.95 8.21 5.89
C PRO A 171 -8.96 9.11 4.65
N PHE A 172 -9.94 10.02 4.54
CA PHE A 172 -10.00 10.98 3.43
C PHE A 172 -8.87 12.00 3.54
N TRP A 173 -8.63 12.52 4.74
CA TRP A 173 -7.52 13.44 5.01
C TRP A 173 -6.16 12.78 4.78
N LEU A 174 -5.96 11.55 5.26
CA LEU A 174 -4.71 10.81 5.02
C LEU A 174 -4.49 10.53 3.54
N LEU A 175 -5.54 10.12 2.82
CA LEU A 175 -5.47 9.89 1.37
C LEU A 175 -5.20 11.19 0.61
N PHE A 176 -5.81 12.31 1.02
CA PHE A 176 -5.56 13.63 0.45
C PHE A 176 -4.11 14.08 0.69
N LEU A 177 -3.60 13.94 1.91
CA LEU A 177 -2.23 14.30 2.27
C LEU A 177 -1.22 13.47 1.47
N ALA A 178 -1.46 12.17 1.31
CA ALA A 178 -0.62 11.32 0.48
C ALA A 178 -0.65 11.76 -0.99
N LEU A 179 -1.84 12.06 -1.54
CA LEU A 179 -1.98 12.54 -2.91
C LEU A 179 -1.29 13.89 -3.14
N ALA A 180 -1.47 14.84 -2.22
CA ALA A 180 -0.81 16.13 -2.25
C ALA A 180 0.71 15.99 -2.12
N GLY A 181 1.18 15.09 -1.24
CA GLY A 181 2.59 14.76 -1.08
C GLY A 181 3.25 14.30 -2.37
N VAL A 182 2.62 13.35 -3.07
CA VAL A 182 3.09 12.84 -4.37
C VAL A 182 3.05 13.94 -5.43
N LEU A 183 1.95 14.68 -5.55
CA LEU A 183 1.80 15.70 -6.59
C LEU A 183 2.76 16.89 -6.40
N LEU A 184 3.03 17.30 -5.17
CA LEU A 184 3.94 18.39 -4.83
C LEU A 184 5.39 17.92 -4.62
N ARG A 185 5.66 16.61 -4.79
CA ARG A 185 6.97 15.97 -4.53
C ARG A 185 7.53 16.31 -3.15
N LEU A 186 6.66 16.38 -2.15
CA LEU A 186 7.07 16.62 -0.77
C LEU A 186 7.85 15.41 -0.24
N PRO A 187 8.89 15.60 0.58
CA PRO A 187 9.65 14.51 1.19
C PRO A 187 8.86 13.86 2.35
N LEU A 188 7.66 13.37 2.06
CA LEU A 188 6.79 12.68 3.03
C LEU A 188 7.08 11.19 2.99
N ASP A 189 7.29 10.60 4.17
CA ASP A 189 7.35 9.16 4.33
C ASP A 189 5.94 8.55 4.32
N LEU A 190 5.43 8.25 3.12
CA LEU A 190 4.10 7.66 2.94
C LEU A 190 3.96 6.28 3.58
N ALA A 191 5.06 5.55 3.77
CA ALA A 191 5.05 4.27 4.47
C ALA A 191 4.49 4.44 5.88
N GLY A 192 4.93 5.50 6.58
CA GLY A 192 4.50 5.84 7.94
C GLY A 192 3.00 6.09 8.13
N PHE A 193 2.22 6.26 7.05
CA PHE A 193 0.77 6.50 7.16
C PHE A 193 -0.03 5.21 7.34
N GLU A 194 0.58 4.05 7.09
CA GLU A 194 -0.09 2.75 7.13
C GLU A 194 0.76 1.69 7.86
N PRO A 195 0.11 0.68 8.48
CA PRO A 195 0.81 -0.35 9.24
C PRO A 195 1.35 -1.47 8.36
N PHE A 196 1.25 -1.38 7.04
CA PHE A 196 1.59 -2.48 6.14
C PHE A 196 3.08 -2.80 6.17
N ASP A 197 3.92 -1.79 6.24
CA ASP A 197 5.37 -1.98 6.29
C ASP A 197 5.84 -2.51 7.66
N ALA A 198 4.99 -2.43 8.69
CA ALA A 198 5.28 -3.03 10.00
C ALA A 198 5.34 -4.58 9.96
N TYR A 199 4.79 -5.20 8.91
CA TYR A 199 4.88 -6.66 8.72
C TYR A 199 6.27 -7.11 8.24
N LEU A 200 7.09 -6.19 7.72
CA LEU A 200 8.50 -6.44 7.44
C LEU A 200 9.33 -6.23 8.72
N ILE A 201 9.25 -7.17 9.65
CA ILE A 201 9.82 -7.07 11.00
C ILE A 201 11.31 -6.66 11.00
N ARG A 202 12.07 -7.03 9.97
CA ARG A 202 13.51 -6.72 9.86
C ARG A 202 13.83 -5.29 9.41
N SER A 203 12.90 -4.61 8.75
CA SER A 203 13.13 -3.30 8.13
C SER A 203 12.07 -2.26 8.47
N ALA A 204 11.10 -2.60 9.32
CA ALA A 204 10.01 -1.71 9.70
C ALA A 204 10.54 -0.47 10.46
N GLY A 205 10.09 0.71 10.02
CA GLY A 205 10.37 1.97 10.72
C GLY A 205 9.56 2.10 12.01
N ALA A 206 10.06 2.94 12.93
CA ALA A 206 9.37 3.20 14.20
C ALA A 206 7.96 3.81 14.00
N ALA A 207 7.80 4.69 12.99
CA ALA A 207 6.51 5.30 12.66
C ALA A 207 5.46 4.25 12.23
N THR A 208 5.82 3.36 11.31
CA THR A 208 4.93 2.29 10.83
C THR A 208 4.55 1.33 11.95
N LEU A 209 5.50 1.01 12.84
CA LEU A 209 5.26 0.15 13.98
C LEU A 209 4.32 0.82 15.00
N ALA A 210 4.49 2.11 15.25
CA ALA A 210 3.61 2.89 16.12
C ALA A 210 2.18 2.93 15.57
N VAL A 211 2.01 3.17 14.26
CA VAL A 211 0.69 3.14 13.60
C VAL A 211 0.08 1.74 13.65
N ALA A 212 0.85 0.68 13.44
CA ALA A 212 0.38 -0.70 13.57
C ALA A 212 -0.09 -1.03 14.99
N ALA A 213 0.70 -0.67 16.01
CA ALA A 213 0.36 -0.88 17.40
C ALA A 213 -0.89 -0.07 17.80
N ALA A 214 -0.92 1.23 17.49
CA ALA A 214 -2.07 2.10 17.77
C ALA A 214 -3.33 1.61 17.03
N GLY A 215 -3.20 1.18 15.78
CA GLY A 215 -4.31 0.66 14.99
C GLY A 215 -4.87 -0.66 15.52
N LEU A 216 -4.01 -1.56 16.01
CA LEU A 216 -4.44 -2.79 16.69
C LEU A 216 -5.08 -2.50 18.04
N LEU A 217 -4.49 -1.61 18.86
CA LEU A 217 -5.06 -1.19 20.14
C LEU A 217 -6.46 -0.59 19.94
N LEU A 218 -6.62 0.31 18.96
CA LEU A 218 -7.92 0.86 18.59
C LEU A 218 -8.90 -0.26 18.20
N SER A 219 -8.43 -1.30 17.51
CA SER A 219 -9.26 -2.42 17.07
C SER A 219 -9.67 -3.38 18.19
N ALA A 220 -9.00 -3.34 19.34
CA ALA A 220 -9.45 -4.05 20.54
C ALA A 220 -10.73 -3.43 21.11
N PHE A 221 -10.81 -2.08 21.12
CA PHE A 221 -11.98 -1.36 21.64
C PHE A 221 -13.05 -1.11 20.58
N VAL A 222 -12.68 -1.04 19.30
CA VAL A 222 -13.59 -0.72 18.21
C VAL A 222 -13.51 -1.80 17.13
N PRO A 223 -14.59 -2.54 16.85
CA PRO A 223 -14.60 -3.55 15.79
C PRO A 223 -14.01 -3.02 14.47
N MET A 224 -12.88 -3.57 14.04
CA MET A 224 -12.13 -3.16 12.84
C MET A 224 -11.75 -1.67 12.83
N GLY A 225 -11.46 -1.09 14.00
CA GLY A 225 -11.29 0.35 14.19
C GLY A 225 -10.33 1.01 13.21
N TYR A 226 -9.13 0.44 13.03
CA TYR A 226 -8.17 1.00 12.08
C TYR A 226 -8.57 0.76 10.62
N CYS A 227 -9.01 -0.45 10.24
CA CYS A 227 -9.47 -0.67 8.86
C CYS A 227 -10.69 0.18 8.47
N LYS A 228 -11.50 0.60 9.44
CA LYS A 228 -12.70 1.43 9.22
C LYS A 228 -12.43 2.94 9.24
N TYR A 229 -11.56 3.41 10.12
CA TYR A 229 -11.35 4.85 10.37
C TYR A 229 -9.91 5.34 10.17
N GLY A 230 -8.94 4.46 9.94
CA GLY A 230 -7.53 4.82 9.85
C GLY A 230 -6.80 4.40 8.57
N CYS A 231 -7.38 3.53 7.74
CA CYS A 231 -6.70 2.98 6.57
C CYS A 231 -7.03 3.75 5.27
N PRO A 232 -6.11 4.59 4.74
CA PRO A 232 -6.32 5.30 3.48
C PRO A 232 -6.36 4.37 2.26
N THR A 233 -5.57 3.29 2.22
CA THR A 233 -5.68 2.26 1.16
C THR A 233 -7.03 1.57 1.15
N GLY A 234 -7.59 1.28 2.34
CA GLY A 234 -8.93 0.73 2.48
C GLY A 234 -10.00 1.65 1.91
N LEU A 235 -9.86 2.97 2.13
CA LEU A 235 -10.74 3.98 1.53
C LEU A 235 -10.59 4.01 0.00
N LEU A 236 -9.36 3.99 -0.51
CA LEU A 236 -9.07 3.98 -1.95
C LEU A 236 -9.73 2.78 -2.65
N LEU A 237 -9.62 1.59 -2.07
CA LEU A 237 -10.27 0.38 -2.60
C LEU A 237 -11.81 0.43 -2.46
N ASP A 238 -12.35 1.09 -1.43
CA ASP A 238 -13.81 1.29 -1.29
C ASP A 238 -14.37 2.22 -2.37
N PHE A 239 -13.59 3.19 -2.88
CA PHE A 239 -14.00 3.99 -4.03
C PHE A 239 -14.14 3.14 -5.30
N ALA A 240 -13.17 2.26 -5.57
CA ALA A 240 -13.21 1.38 -6.74
C ALA A 240 -14.41 0.41 -6.73
N ARG A 241 -14.87 0.03 -5.53
CA ARG A 241 -16.03 -0.84 -5.33
C ARG A 241 -17.37 -0.20 -5.73
N ARG A 242 -17.48 1.13 -5.69
CA ARG A 242 -18.77 1.82 -5.86
C ARG A 242 -19.08 2.00 -7.35
N ARG A 243 -20.29 1.59 -7.74
CA ARG A 243 -20.86 1.95 -9.04
C ARG A 243 -21.65 3.25 -8.87
N THR A 244 -21.59 4.11 -9.89
CA THR A 244 -22.43 5.29 -10.07
C THR A 244 -23.87 4.96 -9.66
N ARG A 245 -24.34 5.56 -8.57
CA ARG A 245 -25.78 5.63 -8.28
C ARG A 245 -26.35 6.77 -9.11
N ASP A 246 -27.66 6.75 -9.35
CA ASP A 246 -28.36 7.85 -10.03
C ASP A 246 -28.30 9.20 -9.27
N ARG A 247 -27.68 9.23 -8.08
CA ARG A 247 -27.48 10.43 -7.27
C ARG A 247 -26.06 10.48 -6.71
N LEU A 248 -25.41 11.64 -6.87
CA LEU A 248 -24.13 11.99 -6.25
C LEU A 248 -24.29 12.00 -4.73
N GLY A 249 -23.58 11.11 -4.04
CA GLY A 249 -23.50 11.12 -2.59
C GLY A 249 -22.40 12.06 -2.05
N ARG A 250 -22.40 12.30 -0.73
CA ARG A 250 -21.35 13.08 -0.05
C ARG A 250 -19.93 12.55 -0.30
N ARG A 251 -19.78 11.23 -0.49
CA ARG A 251 -18.48 10.61 -0.79
C ARG A 251 -18.05 10.83 -2.25
N ASP A 252 -18.99 10.88 -3.18
CA ASP A 252 -18.70 11.15 -4.59
C ASP A 252 -18.30 12.62 -4.76
N LEU A 253 -18.95 13.53 -4.03
CA LEU A 253 -18.54 14.93 -3.89
C LEU A 253 -17.13 15.06 -3.29
N ALA A 254 -16.81 14.29 -2.25
CA ALA A 254 -15.46 14.29 -1.69
C ALA A 254 -14.42 13.77 -2.68
N ALA A 255 -14.72 12.70 -3.43
CA ALA A 255 -13.84 12.19 -4.48
C ALA A 255 -13.65 13.21 -5.63
N LEU A 256 -14.73 13.85 -6.09
CA LEU A 256 -14.67 14.94 -7.07
C LEU A 256 -13.87 16.13 -6.55
N GLY A 257 -14.04 16.49 -5.28
CA GLY A 257 -13.25 17.53 -4.62
C GLY A 257 -11.75 17.18 -4.57
N MET A 258 -11.41 15.93 -4.26
CA MET A 258 -10.02 15.45 -4.29
C MET A 258 -9.44 15.47 -5.71
N LEU A 259 -10.22 15.06 -6.72
CA LEU A 259 -9.81 15.12 -8.13
C LEU A 259 -9.61 16.56 -8.60
N ALA A 260 -10.52 17.47 -8.25
CA ALA A 260 -10.40 18.89 -8.57
C ALA A 260 -9.18 19.52 -7.88
N ALA A 261 -8.96 19.21 -6.60
CA ALA A 261 -7.78 19.66 -5.88
C ALA A 261 -6.49 19.08 -6.48
N ALA A 262 -6.47 17.81 -6.86
CA ALA A 262 -5.34 17.18 -7.55
C ALA A 262 -5.05 17.85 -8.90
N PHE A 263 -6.09 18.16 -9.68
CA PHE A 263 -5.96 18.87 -10.95
C PHE A 263 -5.41 20.28 -10.74
N CYS A 264 -5.90 21.03 -9.75
CA CYS A 264 -5.38 22.34 -9.39
C CYS A 264 -3.92 22.27 -8.94
N LEU A 265 -3.59 21.36 -8.02
CA LEU A 265 -2.21 21.16 -7.55
C LEU A 265 -1.26 20.82 -8.69
N HIS A 266 -1.69 19.96 -9.61
CA HIS A 266 -0.92 19.62 -10.80
C HIS A 266 -0.73 20.84 -11.71
N ARG A 267 -1.78 21.63 -11.94
CA ARG A 267 -1.74 22.80 -12.83
C ARG A 267 -0.88 23.95 -12.27
N PHE A 268 -0.85 24.11 -10.96
CA PHE A 268 -0.11 25.17 -10.26
C PHE A 268 1.19 24.69 -9.61
N HIS A 269 1.62 23.47 -9.92
CA HIS A 269 2.80 22.84 -9.32
C HIS A 269 4.03 23.76 -9.34
N ASP A 270 4.35 24.36 -10.49
CA ASP A 270 5.56 25.18 -10.63
C ASP A 270 5.47 26.48 -9.83
N SER A 271 4.29 27.09 -9.75
CA SER A 271 4.06 28.30 -8.95
C SER A 271 4.14 28.02 -7.45
N ILE A 272 3.58 26.89 -7.01
CA ILE A 272 3.61 26.47 -5.60
C ILE A 272 5.03 26.06 -5.20
N HIS A 273 5.73 25.31 -6.06
CA HIS A 273 7.10 24.89 -5.80
C HIS A 273 8.06 26.09 -5.81
N ALA A 274 7.85 27.06 -6.71
CA ALA A 274 8.60 28.31 -6.66
C ALA A 274 8.38 29.04 -5.32
N TRP A 275 7.12 29.19 -4.89
CA TRP A 275 6.77 29.84 -3.61
C TRP A 275 7.32 29.10 -2.38
N MET A 276 7.35 27.77 -2.38
CA MET A 276 7.92 26.99 -1.27
C MET A 276 9.45 27.07 -1.19
N VAL A 277 10.12 27.29 -2.32
CA VAL A 277 11.60 27.35 -2.39
C VAL A 277 12.11 28.79 -2.27
N SER A 278 11.31 29.80 -2.60
CA SER A 278 11.64 31.20 -2.35
C SER A 278 11.18 31.62 -0.94
N PRO A 279 12.09 31.84 0.02
CA PRO A 279 11.74 32.33 1.35
C PRO A 279 11.18 33.76 1.33
#